data_AF-X1BIS2-F1
#
_entry.id   AF-X1BIS2-F1
#
_cell.length_a   1.000
_cell.length_b   1.000
_cell.length_c   1.000
_cell.angle_alpha   90.00
_cell.angle_beta   90.00
_cell.angle_gamma   90.00
#
_symmetry.space_group_name_H-M   'P 1'
#
loop_
_entity.id
_entity.type
_entity.pdbx_description
1 polymer ?
#
loop_
_entity_poly.entity_id
_entity_poly.type
_entity_poly.pdbx_seq_one_letter_code
_entity_poly.pdbx_strand_id
1 'polypeptide(L)'
;MFKPKFKYTNQTIKLLTRISAARETILNSPLIPKWSVTLRQEAIIHSAHASTSIEGNRLSLEQVSELARGREITATRRDKQEVLNYLDVLKNIINLIKDNFITEKDILNIHRMVTKNTLDNLTDSGVYRNRYVVVGNRFTGEVFFRPPQNQEVPGLVKNL
;
A
#
# COMPACT_ATOMS: atom_id res chain seq x y z
N MET A 1 -21.70 6.12 11.60
CA MET A 1 -20.42 6.64 12.10
C MET A 1 -19.70 5.55 12.88
N PHE A 2 -18.61 5.03 12.32
CA PHE A 2 -17.75 4.05 12.99
C PHE A 2 -17.15 4.71 14.24
N LYS A 3 -17.22 4.01 15.38
CA LYS A 3 -16.62 4.47 16.63
C LYS A 3 -15.50 3.51 17.01
N PRO A 4 -14.26 3.73 16.54
CA PRO A 4 -13.16 2.84 16.83
C PRO A 4 -12.94 2.74 18.34
N LYS A 5 -12.82 1.51 18.85
CA LYS A 5 -12.58 1.24 20.26
C LYS A 5 -11.07 1.19 20.52
N PHE A 6 -10.47 2.35 20.74
CA PHE A 6 -9.07 2.43 21.14
C PHE A 6 -8.92 2.10 22.63
N LYS A 7 -7.98 1.21 22.95
CA LYS A 7 -7.59 0.91 24.34
C LYS A 7 -6.11 1.23 24.51
N TYR A 8 -5.80 2.16 25.39
CA TYR A 8 -4.43 2.41 25.80
C TYR A 8 -4.00 1.32 26.78
N THR A 9 -2.90 0.66 26.47
CA THR A 9 -2.25 -0.28 27.38
C THR A 9 -0.87 0.24 27.69
N ASN A 10 -0.29 -0.16 28.83
CA ASN A 10 1.09 0.18 29.18
C ASN A 10 2.07 -0.24 28.07
N GLN A 11 1.80 -1.36 27.40
CA GLN A 11 2.60 -1.82 26.26
C GLN A 11 2.47 -0.87 25.07
N THR A 12 1.25 -0.45 24.70
CA THR A 12 1.01 0.52 23.62
C THR A 12 1.74 1.83 23.88
N ILE A 13 1.65 2.37 25.10
CA ILE A 13 2.30 3.63 25.49
C ILE A 13 3.83 3.47 25.43
N LYS A 14 4.37 2.34 25.94
CA LYS A 14 5.81 2.04 25.88
C LYS A 14 6.30 1.96 24.44
N LEU A 15 5.56 1.32 23.54
CA LEU A 15 5.90 1.24 22.13
C LEU A 15 5.84 2.61 21.46
N LEU A 16 4.78 3.39 21.68
CA LEU A 16 4.65 4.75 21.15
C LEU A 16 5.82 5.64 21.59
N THR A 17 6.18 5.60 22.87
CA THR A 17 7.30 6.38 23.42
C THR A 17 8.62 6.01 22.74
N ARG A 18 8.88 4.70 22.54
CA ARG A 18 10.09 4.24 21.84
C ARG A 18 10.12 4.67 20.38
N ILE A 19 9.00 4.59 19.68
CA ILE A 19 8.88 5.02 18.28
C ILE A 19 9.11 6.53 18.16
N SER A 20 8.50 7.34 19.02
CA SER A 20 8.69 8.79 19.03
C SER A 20 10.14 9.16 19.33
N ALA A 21 10.78 8.54 20.32
CA ALA A 21 12.19 8.77 20.62
C ALA A 21 13.11 8.42 19.43
N ALA A 22 12.88 7.27 18.78
CA ALA A 22 13.64 6.89 17.59
C ALA A 22 13.42 7.85 16.41
N ARG A 23 12.18 8.28 16.20
CA ARG A 23 11.81 9.26 15.17
C ARG A 23 12.54 10.60 15.39
N GLU A 24 12.54 11.12 16.62
CA GLU A 24 13.21 12.38 16.93
C GLU A 24 14.72 12.29 16.70
N THR A 25 15.36 11.17 17.04
CA THR A 25 16.77 10.93 16.72
C THR A 25 17.03 11.00 15.21
N ILE A 26 16.17 10.38 14.39
CA ILE A 26 16.31 10.40 12.93
C ILE A 26 16.12 11.81 12.37
N LEU A 27 15.11 12.54 12.82
CA LEU A 27 14.80 13.89 12.30
C LEU A 27 15.88 14.92 12.64
N ASN A 28 16.53 14.79 13.79
CA ASN A 28 17.58 15.70 14.23
C ASN A 28 18.99 15.22 13.84
N SER A 29 19.11 14.09 13.13
CA SER A 29 20.40 13.59 12.66
C SER A 29 20.95 14.50 11.54
N PRO A 30 22.23 14.91 11.59
CA PRO A 30 22.84 15.73 10.56
C PRO A 30 23.05 14.90 9.28
N LEU A 31 22.09 14.94 8.36
CA LEU A 31 22.15 14.23 7.08
C LEU A 31 22.54 15.18 5.95
N ILE A 32 23.52 14.75 5.14
CA ILE A 32 23.85 15.45 3.90
C ILE A 32 22.66 15.30 2.93
N PRO A 33 22.19 16.39 2.27
CA PRO A 33 20.99 16.34 1.42
C PRO A 33 21.01 15.22 0.36
N LYS A 34 22.17 14.94 -0.23
CA LYS A 34 22.35 13.84 -1.20
C LYS A 34 21.95 12.47 -0.63
N TRP A 35 22.31 12.20 0.63
CA TRP A 35 21.97 10.93 1.28
C TRP A 35 20.47 10.82 1.56
N SER A 36 19.81 11.94 1.91
CA SER A 36 18.35 11.94 2.11
C SER A 36 17.60 11.51 0.84
N VAL A 37 18.04 11.97 -0.35
CA VAL A 37 17.45 11.56 -1.63
C VAL A 37 17.66 10.07 -1.88
N THR A 38 18.88 9.56 -1.67
CA THR A 38 19.20 8.13 -1.85
C THR A 38 18.39 7.26 -0.89
N LEU A 39 18.35 7.60 0.41
CA LEU A 39 17.60 6.86 1.42
C LEU A 39 16.10 6.84 1.12
N ARG A 40 15.53 7.95 0.64
CA ARG A 40 14.12 7.99 0.22
C ARG A 40 13.86 7.08 -0.96
N GLN A 41 14.76 7.08 -1.95
CA GLN A 41 14.64 6.21 -3.12
C GLN A 41 14.74 4.73 -2.73
N GLU A 42 15.67 4.37 -1.83
CA GLU A 42 15.79 3.02 -1.29
C GLU A 42 14.55 2.63 -0.49
N ALA A 43 14.04 3.51 0.38
CA ALA A 43 12.81 3.24 1.13
C ALA A 43 11.62 2.94 0.21
N ILE A 44 11.44 3.71 -0.87
CA ILE A 44 10.39 3.47 -1.87
C ILE A 44 10.57 2.10 -2.54
N ILE A 45 11.79 1.74 -2.94
CA ILE A 45 12.09 0.45 -3.58
C ILE A 45 11.79 -0.71 -2.63
N HIS A 46 12.26 -0.62 -1.38
CA HIS A 46 12.02 -1.63 -0.36
C HIS A 46 10.53 -1.77 -0.02
N SER A 47 9.80 -0.67 0.12
CA SER A 47 8.37 -0.67 0.37
C SER A 47 7.58 -1.30 -0.78
N ALA A 48 7.92 -0.95 -2.03
CA ALA A 48 7.27 -1.54 -3.20
C ALA A 48 7.51 -3.05 -3.25
N HIS A 49 8.77 -3.50 -3.15
CA HIS A 49 9.12 -4.92 -3.14
C HIS A 49 8.38 -5.68 -2.02
N ALA A 50 8.46 -5.20 -0.79
CA ALA A 50 7.85 -5.89 0.36
C ALA A 50 6.33 -5.96 0.22
N SER A 51 5.67 -4.87 -0.17
CA SER A 51 4.22 -4.85 -0.30
C SER A 51 3.73 -5.76 -1.43
N THR A 52 4.34 -5.72 -2.61
CA THR A 52 3.92 -6.58 -3.72
C THR A 52 4.26 -8.05 -3.45
N SER A 53 5.37 -8.32 -2.74
CA SER A 53 5.76 -9.70 -2.39
C SER A 53 4.77 -10.37 -1.43
N ILE A 54 4.23 -9.62 -0.45
CA ILE A 54 3.16 -10.10 0.44
C ILE A 54 1.91 -10.51 -0.36
N GLU A 55 1.61 -9.79 -1.44
CA GLU A 55 0.48 -10.08 -2.34
C GLU A 55 0.79 -11.16 -3.39
N GLY A 56 2.00 -11.74 -3.37
CA GLY A 56 2.40 -12.89 -4.19
C GLY A 56 3.21 -12.54 -5.45
N ASN A 57 3.60 -11.28 -5.64
CA ASN A 57 4.53 -10.90 -6.70
C ASN A 57 5.91 -11.51 -6.43
N ARG A 58 6.55 -12.06 -7.47
CA ARG A 58 7.77 -12.87 -7.36
C ARG A 58 9.06 -12.14 -7.69
N LEU A 59 8.99 -10.84 -8.01
CA LEU A 59 10.18 -10.06 -8.34
C LEU A 59 11.09 -9.92 -7.13
N SER A 60 12.39 -10.15 -7.34
CA SER A 60 13.40 -9.90 -6.32
C SER A 60 13.57 -8.39 -6.07
N LEU A 61 14.12 -8.03 -4.91
CA LEU A 61 14.45 -6.64 -4.60
C LEU A 61 15.36 -6.02 -5.67
N GLU A 62 16.31 -6.79 -6.20
CA GLU A 62 17.20 -6.35 -7.29
C GLU A 62 16.40 -6.03 -8.56
N GLN A 63 15.48 -6.91 -8.96
CA GLN A 63 14.60 -6.68 -10.11
C GLN A 63 13.70 -5.46 -9.92
N VAL A 64 13.12 -5.27 -8.73
CA VAL A 64 12.35 -4.06 -8.39
C VAL A 64 13.22 -2.81 -8.46
N SER A 65 14.48 -2.89 -8.02
CA SER A 65 15.46 -1.81 -8.09
C SER A 65 15.78 -1.43 -9.53
N GLU A 66 15.97 -2.41 -10.41
CA GLU A 66 16.21 -2.19 -11.84
C GLU A 66 14.99 -1.55 -12.52
N LEU A 67 13.77 -2.03 -12.23
CA LEU A 67 12.53 -1.40 -12.70
C LEU A 67 12.40 0.05 -12.22
N ALA A 68 12.74 0.33 -10.96
CA ALA A 68 12.70 1.69 -10.41
C ALA A 68 13.68 2.65 -11.09
N ARG A 69 14.78 2.13 -11.66
CA ARG A 69 15.76 2.85 -12.49
C ARG A 69 15.35 2.95 -13.97
N GLY A 70 14.21 2.38 -14.36
CA GLY A 70 13.74 2.37 -15.75
C GLY A 70 14.47 1.36 -16.63
N ARG A 71 15.11 0.35 -16.04
CA ARG A 71 15.79 -0.73 -16.78
C ARG A 71 14.83 -1.88 -17.03
N GLU A 72 15.08 -2.62 -18.11
CA GLU A 72 14.32 -3.82 -18.45
C GLU A 72 14.80 -5.03 -17.64
N ILE A 73 13.85 -5.88 -17.28
CA ILE A 73 14.09 -7.16 -16.58
C ILE A 73 13.34 -8.29 -17.27
N THR A 74 13.76 -9.53 -17.06
CA THR A 74 13.01 -10.72 -17.52
C THR A 74 11.96 -11.11 -16.49
N ALA A 75 10.68 -10.80 -16.75
CA ALA A 75 9.54 -11.12 -15.90
C ALA A 75 8.22 -11.01 -16.67
N THR A 76 7.12 -11.49 -16.09
CA THR A 76 5.80 -11.32 -16.71
C THR A 76 5.43 -9.84 -16.79
N ARG A 77 4.68 -9.47 -17.84
CA ARG A 77 4.19 -8.09 -18.01
C ARG A 77 3.36 -7.63 -16.80
N ARG A 78 2.56 -8.54 -16.22
CA ARG A 78 1.72 -8.26 -15.05
C ARG A 78 2.56 -7.93 -13.82
N ASP A 79 3.56 -8.75 -13.50
CA ASP A 79 4.40 -8.54 -12.30
C ASP A 79 5.21 -7.24 -12.41
N LYS A 80 5.77 -6.94 -13.59
CA LYS A 80 6.43 -5.66 -13.85
C LYS A 80 5.48 -4.49 -13.62
N GLN A 81 4.29 -4.55 -14.20
CA GLN A 81 3.31 -3.47 -14.13
C GLN A 81 2.83 -3.22 -12.71
N GLU A 82 2.62 -4.27 -11.92
CA GLU A 82 2.22 -4.16 -10.51
C GLU A 82 3.25 -3.40 -9.68
N VAL A 83 4.53 -3.76 -9.83
CA VAL A 83 5.63 -3.06 -9.16
C VAL A 83 5.74 -1.60 -9.63
N LEU A 84 5.66 -1.36 -10.94
CA LEU A 84 5.71 0.00 -11.49
C LEU A 84 4.55 0.87 -11.00
N ASN A 85 3.33 0.32 -10.93
CA ASN A 85 2.17 1.01 -10.40
C ASN A 85 2.38 1.39 -8.93
N TYR A 86 2.88 0.46 -8.11
CA TYR A 86 3.12 0.70 -6.69
C TYR A 86 4.21 1.76 -6.47
N LEU A 87 5.31 1.68 -7.23
CA LEU A 87 6.38 2.68 -7.22
C LEU A 87 5.86 4.08 -7.59
N ASP A 88 4.99 4.17 -8.61
CA ASP A 88 4.39 5.43 -9.04
C ASP A 88 3.50 6.04 -7.96
N VAL A 89 2.67 5.22 -7.31
CA VAL A 89 1.83 5.66 -6.18
C VAL A 89 2.68 6.17 -5.02
N LEU A 90 3.72 5.43 -4.60
CA LEU A 90 4.59 5.87 -3.50
C LEU A 90 5.33 7.17 -3.81
N LYS A 91 5.81 7.35 -5.05
CA LYS A 91 6.50 8.58 -5.47
C LYS A 91 5.56 9.79 -5.46
N ASN A 92 4.28 9.59 -5.77
CA ASN A 92 3.30 10.67 -5.91
C ASN A 92 2.34 10.82 -4.73
N ILE A 93 2.46 10.00 -3.67
CA ILE A 93 1.45 9.90 -2.61
C ILE A 93 1.10 11.25 -1.96
N ILE A 94 2.08 12.14 -1.81
CA ILE A 94 1.92 13.49 -1.25
C ILE A 94 1.04 14.37 -2.15
N ASN A 95 1.13 14.19 -3.47
CA ASN A 95 0.33 14.94 -4.44
C ASN A 95 -1.06 14.33 -4.65
N LEU A 96 -1.24 13.06 -4.29
CA LEU A 96 -2.51 12.34 -4.41
C LEU A 96 -3.50 12.71 -3.29
N ILE A 97 -3.00 13.18 -2.16
CA ILE A 97 -3.79 13.56 -0.98
C ILE A 97 -3.60 15.07 -0.77
N LYS A 98 -4.58 15.87 -1.20
CA LYS A 98 -4.47 17.34 -1.21
C LYS A 98 -4.68 17.97 0.17
N ASP A 99 -5.51 17.36 0.99
CA ASP A 99 -5.90 17.85 2.30
C ASP A 99 -5.33 16.94 3.41
N ASN A 100 -5.38 17.38 4.66
CA ASN A 100 -4.97 16.55 5.80
C ASN A 100 -5.93 15.36 6.09
N PHE A 101 -6.92 15.12 5.22
CA PHE A 101 -7.90 14.07 5.35
C PHE A 101 -7.95 13.23 4.07
N ILE A 102 -8.03 11.91 4.24
CA ILE A 102 -8.16 10.97 3.14
C ILE A 102 -9.65 10.88 2.77
N THR A 103 -9.98 11.14 1.51
CA THR A 103 -11.35 11.03 1.01
C THR A 103 -11.59 9.70 0.29
N GLU A 104 -12.85 9.31 0.15
CA GLU A 104 -13.26 8.18 -0.70
C GLU A 104 -12.69 8.29 -2.12
N LYS A 105 -12.65 9.51 -2.67
CA LYS A 105 -12.11 9.76 -4.01
C LYS A 105 -10.62 9.45 -4.06
N ASP A 106 -9.86 9.78 -3.03
CA ASP A 106 -8.43 9.51 -2.95
C ASP A 106 -8.18 8.00 -2.88
N ILE A 107 -8.94 7.27 -2.06
CA ILE A 107 -8.87 5.80 -1.95
C ILE A 107 -9.13 5.15 -3.32
N LEU A 108 -10.21 5.54 -4.00
CA LEU A 108 -10.55 4.99 -5.31
C LEU A 108 -9.53 5.37 -6.39
N ASN A 109 -8.95 6.57 -6.31
CA ASN A 109 -7.90 6.99 -7.24
C ASN A 109 -6.60 6.22 -7.01
N ILE A 110 -6.15 6.07 -5.76
CA ILE A 110 -4.99 5.25 -5.40
C ILE A 110 -5.22 3.81 -5.84
N HIS A 111 -6.40 3.24 -5.57
CA HIS A 111 -6.78 1.92 -6.04
C HIS A 111 -6.65 1.80 -7.57
N ARG A 112 -7.14 2.78 -8.32
CA ARG A 112 -6.99 2.82 -9.79
C ARG A 112 -5.53 2.79 -10.23
N MET A 113 -4.69 3.58 -9.58
CA MET A 113 -3.27 3.68 -9.92
C MET A 113 -2.53 2.37 -9.62
N VAL A 114 -2.71 1.78 -8.42
CA VAL A 114 -2.08 0.51 -8.04
C VAL A 114 -2.52 -0.65 -8.96
N THR A 115 -3.79 -0.66 -9.36
CA THR A 115 -4.40 -1.78 -10.10
C THR A 115 -4.41 -1.63 -11.63
N LYS A 116 -3.82 -0.55 -12.15
CA LYS A 116 -3.82 -0.24 -13.58
C LYS A 116 -3.24 -1.39 -14.40
N ASN A 117 -4.05 -2.02 -15.26
CA ASN A 117 -3.67 -3.12 -16.14
C ASN A 117 -3.14 -4.39 -15.42
N THR A 118 -3.47 -4.59 -14.15
CA THR A 118 -3.02 -5.76 -13.37
C THR A 118 -4.15 -6.64 -12.86
N LEU A 119 -5.40 -6.17 -12.91
CA LEU A 119 -6.58 -6.98 -12.58
C LEU A 119 -7.04 -7.81 -13.78
N ASP A 120 -7.65 -8.95 -13.48
CA ASP A 120 -8.23 -9.83 -14.51
C ASP A 120 -9.41 -9.14 -15.23
N ASN A 121 -10.16 -8.29 -14.51
CA ASN A 121 -11.16 -7.41 -15.09
C ASN A 121 -10.78 -5.94 -14.88
N LEU A 122 -10.49 -5.25 -15.98
CA LEU A 122 -10.07 -3.85 -15.96
C LEU A 122 -11.14 -2.90 -15.41
N THR A 123 -12.42 -3.25 -15.50
CA THR A 123 -13.52 -2.41 -14.97
C THR A 123 -13.57 -2.38 -13.45
N ASP A 124 -12.88 -3.30 -12.78
CA ASP A 124 -12.82 -3.33 -11.32
C ASP A 124 -11.83 -2.30 -10.75
N SER A 125 -11.00 -1.69 -11.61
CA SER A 125 -9.99 -0.73 -11.21
C SER A 125 -10.60 0.62 -10.78
N GLY A 126 -10.28 1.05 -9.57
CA GLY A 126 -10.73 2.33 -9.02
C GLY A 126 -12.23 2.42 -8.71
N VAL A 127 -12.90 1.29 -8.49
CA VAL A 127 -14.31 1.21 -8.08
C VAL A 127 -14.48 0.20 -6.95
N TYR A 128 -15.64 0.24 -6.28
CA TYR A 128 -15.99 -0.81 -5.32
C TYR A 128 -16.32 -2.12 -6.00
N ARG A 129 -16.02 -3.22 -5.32
CA ARG A 129 -16.39 -4.56 -5.79
C ARG A 129 -17.91 -4.70 -5.96
N ASN A 130 -18.29 -5.23 -7.11
CA ASN A 130 -19.68 -5.61 -7.42
C ASN A 130 -19.92 -7.12 -7.27
N ARG A 131 -18.87 -7.89 -6.99
CA ARG A 131 -18.88 -9.32 -6.68
C ARG A 131 -18.56 -9.56 -5.21
N TYR A 132 -19.23 -10.54 -4.62
CA TYR A 132 -18.93 -10.94 -3.25
C TYR A 132 -17.57 -11.65 -3.20
N VAL A 133 -16.77 -11.34 -2.19
CA VAL A 133 -15.42 -11.91 -2.00
C VAL A 133 -15.32 -12.50 -0.60
N VAL A 134 -14.43 -13.46 -0.43
CA VAL A 134 -14.15 -14.10 0.86
C VAL A 134 -12.64 -14.19 1.06
N VAL A 135 -12.21 -14.19 2.33
CA VAL A 135 -10.83 -14.50 2.68
C VAL A 135 -10.80 -15.97 3.12
N GLY A 136 -10.00 -16.78 2.44
CA GLY A 136 -10.01 -18.22 2.64
C GLY A 136 -8.87 -18.92 1.91
N ASN A 137 -8.71 -20.20 2.20
CA ASN A 137 -7.75 -21.05 1.52
C ASN A 137 -8.32 -21.50 0.18
N ARG A 138 -7.66 -21.09 -0.91
CA ARG A 138 -8.09 -21.41 -2.27
C ARG A 138 -7.99 -22.90 -2.62
N PHE A 139 -7.13 -23.66 -1.95
CA PHE A 139 -6.93 -25.08 -2.21
C PHE A 139 -7.94 -25.98 -1.48
N THR A 140 -8.30 -25.63 -0.24
CA THR A 140 -9.26 -26.40 0.56
C THR A 140 -10.69 -25.90 0.44
N GLY A 141 -10.90 -24.66 -0.02
CA GLY A 141 -12.21 -23.99 -0.04
C GLY A 141 -12.66 -23.47 1.32
N GLU A 142 -11.84 -23.61 2.36
CA GLU A 142 -12.15 -23.12 3.71
C GLU A 142 -12.20 -21.58 3.73
N VAL A 143 -13.26 -21.04 4.32
CA VAL A 143 -13.46 -19.59 4.47
C VAL A 143 -13.11 -19.16 5.89
N PHE A 144 -12.05 -18.37 6.02
CA PHE A 144 -11.61 -17.81 7.30
C PHE A 144 -12.40 -16.56 7.69
N PHE A 145 -12.77 -15.73 6.71
CA PHE A 145 -13.46 -14.48 6.96
C PHE A 145 -14.38 -14.08 5.81
N ARG A 146 -15.55 -13.57 6.19
CA ARG A 146 -16.59 -13.05 5.30
C ARG A 146 -16.69 -11.54 5.48
N PRO A 147 -16.22 -10.73 4.51
CA PRO A 147 -16.37 -9.28 4.57
C PRO A 147 -17.85 -8.86 4.43
N PRO A 148 -18.17 -7.58 4.70
CA PRO A 148 -19.51 -7.01 4.56
C PRO A 148 -20.13 -7.22 3.17
N GLN A 149 -21.42 -6.96 2.99
CA GLN A 149 -22.05 -7.02 1.68
C GLN A 149 -21.59 -5.88 0.77
N ASN A 150 -21.66 -6.07 -0.55
CA ASN A 150 -21.17 -5.09 -1.53
C ASN A 150 -21.83 -3.72 -1.35
N GLN A 151 -23.13 -3.72 -1.05
CA GLN A 151 -23.95 -2.51 -0.86
C GLN A 151 -23.55 -1.72 0.39
N GLU A 152 -22.94 -2.37 1.39
CA GLU A 152 -22.51 -1.74 2.64
C GLU A 152 -21.14 -1.07 2.52
N VAL A 153 -20.28 -1.54 1.61
CA VAL A 153 -18.88 -1.09 1.48
C VAL A 153 -18.75 0.43 1.32
N PRO A 154 -19.50 1.11 0.41
CA PRO A 154 -19.36 2.56 0.27
C PRO A 154 -19.71 3.30 1.56
N GLY A 155 -20.74 2.84 2.27
CA GLY A 155 -21.13 3.41 3.55
C GLY A 155 -20.05 3.22 4.61
N LEU A 156 -19.41 2.05 4.66
CA LEU A 156 -18.33 1.76 5.61
C LEU A 156 -17.07 2.58 5.32
N VAL A 157 -16.67 2.73 4.05
CA VAL A 157 -15.49 3.52 3.67
C VAL A 157 -15.68 5.01 3.95
N LYS A 158 -16.87 5.56 3.72
CA LYS A 158 -17.20 6.94 4.09
C LYS A 158 -17.19 7.20 5.60
N ASN A 159 -17.33 6.15 6.40
CA ASN A 159 -17.36 6.22 7.85
C ASN A 159 -16.01 5.87 8.50
N LEU A 160 -14.98 5.54 7.71
CA LEU A 160 -13.63 5.20 8.18
C LEU A 160 -12.94 6.44 8.77
#